data_AF-A0A485JD12-F1
#
_entry.id   AF-A0A485JD12-F1
#
_cell.length_a   1.000
_cell.length_b   1.000
_cell.length_c   1.000
_cell.angle_alpha   90.00
_cell.angle_beta   90.00
_cell.angle_gamma   90.00
#
_symmetry.space_group_name_H-M   'P 1'
#
loop_
_entity.id
_entity.type
_entity.pdbx_description
1 polymer ?
#
loop_
_entity_poly.entity_id
_entity_poly.type
_entity_poly.pdbx_seq_one_letter_code
_entity_poly.pdbx_strand_id
1 'polypeptide(L)'
;MLCYYPKKPEIAHEIAQRLLGQKKLPSLEWLKIVATDEHILASLEKYHEPYAIFDDYYCGAIWSATVLQEQGVAALPRFAPYAASDYCADVLRHINHPFALTLLIRVAGHTKRCHDRMTKACAAFPHAAMAALAELLAQKEEDSWRIMLMTMLISQPTLADQVIPWLSTPAVAVLKSRLQQLTQPSNHASADLLPAIVVSPPWLSKKKKTTIPVLELAPLGIEPICYLTEEISNQLLAKYIWYSKHITVSHEESTANLLARMGFQRRIAGKYIKAPEAVVEAWLNEDYSTLISEFKVFHSPTGHYWHLGILTTLPLEKAVKAWNALTLSPHTDTEYAMLHFGLKGLPGLVNSLARYPQEALPITNYFAASELAPAVARAFNKLKTLRENARTWLLKYPEHALTGLLPSALGKAGEAQDNARAALRMLIENDHQPLLQEIARRYNQPEVTDAVNAMLALDPLDNHPTKIPTLPAFYQPSIWTRPVLKANAQSLPDSTLLRLGEMLRFPQEEALYPGLLQVKAACTADSLAEFTWICLPPGRPLAHRRKKAGRSLR
;
A
#
# COMPACT_ATOMS: atom_id res chain seq x y z
N MET A 1 19.84 37.97 -21.88
CA MET A 1 20.43 38.52 -23.12
C MET A 1 20.72 37.44 -24.19
N LEU A 2 21.01 36.18 -23.83
CA LEU A 2 21.22 35.08 -24.79
C LEU A 2 19.93 34.50 -25.42
N CYS A 3 18.77 34.65 -24.79
CA CYS A 3 17.50 34.09 -25.29
C CYS A 3 16.92 34.79 -26.55
N TYR A 4 17.59 35.83 -27.07
CA TYR A 4 17.12 36.60 -28.24
C TYR A 4 17.87 36.25 -29.55
N TYR A 5 18.84 35.31 -29.53
CA TYR A 5 19.64 34.96 -30.71
C TYR A 5 19.75 33.44 -31.01
N PRO A 6 18.65 32.70 -31.19
CA PRO A 6 18.71 31.34 -31.74
C PRO A 6 19.29 31.28 -33.17
N LYS A 7 19.39 32.43 -33.86
CA LYS A 7 19.86 32.54 -35.25
C LYS A 7 21.39 32.66 -35.43
N LYS A 8 22.18 32.62 -34.35
CA LYS A 8 23.65 32.76 -34.41
C LYS A 8 24.36 31.80 -33.43
N PRO A 9 24.36 30.49 -33.70
CA PRO A 9 25.01 29.49 -32.83
C PRO A 9 26.52 29.73 -32.68
N GLU A 10 27.15 30.42 -33.64
CA GLU A 10 28.59 30.72 -33.64
C GLU A 10 28.99 31.56 -32.42
N ILE A 11 28.13 32.46 -31.96
CA ILE A 11 28.37 33.27 -30.76
C ILE A 11 28.37 32.39 -29.52
N ALA A 12 27.45 31.43 -29.42
CA ALA A 12 27.43 30.48 -28.31
C ALA A 12 28.67 29.59 -28.33
N HIS A 13 29.15 29.21 -29.52
CA HIS A 13 30.37 28.43 -29.69
C HIS A 13 31.62 29.21 -29.26
N GLU A 14 31.77 30.46 -29.70
CA GLU A 14 32.89 31.33 -29.35
C GLU A 14 32.94 31.60 -27.83
N ILE A 15 31.78 31.85 -27.22
CA ILE A 15 31.66 32.01 -25.76
C ILE A 15 32.07 30.71 -25.05
N ALA A 16 31.58 29.56 -25.51
CA ALA A 16 31.95 28.27 -24.93
C ALA A 16 33.46 28.01 -25.05
N GLN A 17 34.06 28.20 -26.22
CA GLN A 17 35.50 27.98 -26.43
C GLN A 17 36.38 28.86 -25.54
N ARG A 18 35.97 30.11 -25.28
CA ARG A 18 36.74 31.03 -24.40
C ARG A 18 36.63 30.71 -22.92
N LEU A 19 35.46 30.21 -22.49
CA LEU A 19 35.13 30.09 -21.06
C LEU A 19 35.19 28.65 -20.53
N LEU A 20 35.13 27.64 -21.40
CA LEU A 20 35.32 26.24 -21.02
C LEU A 20 36.75 26.05 -20.50
N GLY A 21 36.89 25.73 -19.21
CA GLY A 21 38.19 25.53 -18.54
C GLY A 21 38.56 26.62 -17.54
N GLN A 22 37.86 27.76 -17.54
CA GLN A 22 37.95 28.75 -16.46
C GLN A 22 37.10 28.31 -15.24
N LYS A 23 37.24 28.97 -14.07
CA LYS A 23 36.46 28.70 -12.83
C LYS A 23 35.01 28.31 -13.16
N LYS A 24 34.46 27.26 -12.53
CA LYS A 24 33.10 26.74 -12.83
C LYS A 24 32.06 27.87 -12.86
N LEU A 25 31.72 28.36 -14.06
CA LEU A 25 30.67 29.33 -14.31
C LEU A 25 29.37 28.56 -14.59
N PRO A 26 28.41 28.49 -13.66
CA PRO A 26 27.20 27.69 -13.87
C PRO A 26 26.33 28.23 -15.01
N SER A 27 26.47 29.52 -15.34
CA SER A 27 25.77 30.19 -16.44
C SER A 27 26.12 29.63 -17.82
N LEU A 28 27.20 28.84 -17.97
CA LEU A 28 27.52 28.16 -19.23
C LEU A 28 26.46 27.13 -19.63
N GLU A 29 25.66 26.63 -18.68
CA GLU A 29 24.55 25.73 -18.96
C GLU A 29 23.56 26.31 -19.99
N TRP A 30 23.33 27.63 -19.96
CA TRP A 30 22.43 28.32 -20.90
C TRP A 30 22.83 28.18 -22.38
N LEU A 31 24.12 27.92 -22.65
CA LEU A 31 24.60 27.72 -24.01
C LEU A 31 24.04 26.43 -24.63
N LYS A 32 23.57 25.46 -23.83
CA LYS A 32 22.93 24.23 -24.33
C LYS A 32 21.68 24.48 -25.16
N ILE A 33 21.01 25.63 -24.98
CA ILE A 33 19.81 26.01 -25.74
C ILE A 33 20.18 26.34 -27.20
N VAL A 34 21.33 26.99 -27.42
CA VAL A 34 21.69 27.60 -28.71
C VAL A 34 22.85 26.90 -29.42
N ALA A 35 23.81 26.34 -28.68
CA ALA A 35 24.98 25.69 -29.26
C ALA A 35 24.58 24.43 -30.05
N THR A 36 25.05 24.32 -31.29
CA THR A 36 24.80 23.17 -32.19
C THR A 36 26.01 22.24 -32.38
N ASP A 37 27.21 22.62 -31.91
CA ASP A 37 28.44 21.85 -32.11
C ASP A 37 28.52 20.70 -31.10
N GLU A 38 28.73 19.47 -31.58
CA GLU A 38 28.70 18.27 -30.75
C GLU A 38 29.81 18.25 -29.68
N HIS A 39 31.00 18.76 -29.99
CA HIS A 39 32.14 18.75 -29.07
C HIS A 39 31.93 19.76 -27.93
N ILE A 40 31.34 20.91 -28.27
CA ILE A 40 30.93 21.93 -27.29
C ILE A 40 29.80 21.40 -26.41
N LEU A 41 28.79 20.73 -26.99
CA LEU A 41 27.68 20.17 -26.23
C LEU A 41 28.13 19.06 -25.26
N ALA A 42 29.01 18.16 -25.71
CA ALA A 42 29.62 17.17 -24.84
C ALA A 42 30.39 17.84 -23.68
N SER A 43 31.11 18.92 -23.96
CA SER A 43 31.79 19.70 -22.93
C SER A 43 30.83 20.42 -21.98
N LEU A 44 29.63 20.79 -22.43
CA LEU A 44 28.59 21.45 -21.65
C LEU A 44 27.75 20.47 -20.81
N GLU A 45 27.74 19.17 -21.13
CA GLU A 45 26.94 18.15 -20.44
C GLU A 45 27.16 18.16 -18.91
N LYS A 46 28.42 18.39 -18.49
CA LYS A 46 28.83 18.49 -17.08
C LYS A 46 28.19 19.65 -16.29
N TYR A 47 27.58 20.63 -16.95
CA TYR A 47 26.88 21.75 -16.32
C TYR A 47 25.38 21.46 -16.29
N HIS A 48 24.85 21.03 -15.15
CA HIS A 48 23.42 20.76 -14.96
C HIS A 48 22.89 21.27 -13.61
N GLU A 49 23.74 21.96 -12.85
CA GLU A 49 23.45 22.53 -11.52
C GLU A 49 24.13 23.91 -11.42
N PRO A 50 23.50 24.92 -10.78
CA PRO A 50 22.25 24.84 -10.02
C PRO A 50 20.99 25.19 -10.84
N TYR A 51 21.11 25.57 -12.12
CA TYR A 51 19.96 26.07 -12.88
C TYR A 51 19.06 24.95 -13.39
N ALA A 52 19.64 23.79 -13.66
CA ALA A 52 18.97 22.62 -14.20
C ALA A 52 18.00 22.99 -15.34
N ILE A 53 18.50 23.68 -16.36
CA ILE A 53 17.66 24.48 -17.25
C ILE A 53 16.48 23.66 -17.82
N PHE A 54 16.70 22.45 -18.32
CA PHE A 54 15.63 21.64 -18.91
C PHE A 54 14.67 21.02 -17.89
N ASP A 55 14.94 21.17 -16.60
CA ASP A 55 14.09 20.72 -15.49
C ASP A 55 13.60 21.85 -14.56
N ASP A 56 13.82 23.11 -14.93
CA ASP A 56 13.30 24.24 -14.15
C ASP A 56 11.77 24.21 -14.04
N TYR A 57 11.24 24.52 -12.85
CA TYR A 57 9.81 24.48 -12.53
C TYR A 57 8.96 25.37 -13.45
N TYR A 58 9.47 26.56 -13.80
CA TYR A 58 8.68 27.57 -14.52
C TYR A 58 8.86 27.45 -16.04
N CYS A 59 10.09 27.19 -16.49
CA CYS A 59 10.46 27.35 -17.88
C CYS A 59 11.12 26.11 -18.50
N GLY A 60 11.43 25.06 -17.74
CA GLY A 60 12.18 23.90 -18.23
C GLY A 60 11.50 23.17 -19.38
N ALA A 61 10.18 23.01 -19.30
CA ALA A 61 9.37 22.45 -20.39
C ALA A 61 9.37 23.33 -21.65
N ILE A 62 9.34 24.66 -21.48
CA ILE A 62 9.37 25.63 -22.59
C ILE A 62 10.71 25.53 -23.31
N TRP A 63 11.83 25.58 -22.59
CA TRP A 63 13.15 25.49 -23.21
C TRP A 63 13.40 24.14 -23.87
N SER A 64 12.93 23.04 -23.26
CA SER A 64 13.00 21.71 -23.87
C SER A 64 12.23 21.65 -25.19
N ALA A 65 11.02 22.21 -25.21
CA ALA A 65 10.20 22.29 -26.43
C ALA A 65 10.85 23.20 -27.49
N THR A 66 11.41 24.35 -27.11
CA THR A 66 12.11 25.26 -28.04
C THR A 66 13.28 24.56 -28.72
N VAL A 67 14.17 23.90 -27.96
CA VAL A 67 15.34 23.23 -28.53
C VAL A 67 14.93 22.06 -29.43
N LEU A 68 13.88 21.32 -29.06
CA LEU A 68 13.30 20.28 -29.92
C LEU A 68 12.70 20.84 -31.20
N GLN A 69 12.02 21.98 -31.14
CA GLN A 69 11.43 22.63 -32.31
C GLN A 69 12.50 23.16 -33.27
N GLU A 70 13.59 23.72 -32.76
CA GLU A 70 14.65 24.31 -33.57
C GLU A 70 15.65 23.28 -34.11
N GLN A 71 15.94 22.22 -33.34
CA GLN A 71 17.04 21.29 -33.64
C GLN A 71 16.60 19.84 -33.81
N GLY A 72 15.31 19.55 -33.66
CA GLY A 72 14.74 18.22 -33.83
C GLY A 72 15.35 17.19 -32.88
N VAL A 73 15.53 15.96 -33.37
CA VAL A 73 16.02 14.82 -32.58
C VAL A 73 17.48 14.97 -32.13
N ALA A 74 18.26 15.85 -32.76
CA ALA A 74 19.62 16.18 -32.32
C ALA A 74 19.63 16.88 -30.94
N ALA A 75 18.48 17.38 -30.47
CA ALA A 75 18.29 17.89 -29.11
C ALA A 75 18.40 16.82 -28.02
N LEU A 76 18.02 15.58 -28.31
CA LEU A 76 17.76 14.57 -27.28
C LEU A 76 18.95 14.26 -26.35
N PRO A 77 20.22 14.19 -26.83
CA PRO A 77 21.37 13.97 -25.95
C PRO A 77 21.48 15.00 -24.81
N ARG A 78 21.03 16.24 -25.03
CA ARG A 78 21.08 17.33 -24.04
C ARG A 78 20.22 17.05 -22.80
N PHE A 79 19.20 16.20 -22.95
CA PHE A 79 18.26 15.85 -21.88
C PHE A 79 18.75 14.72 -20.99
N ALA A 80 19.81 14.00 -21.38
CA ALA A 80 20.31 12.84 -20.65
C ALA A 80 20.58 13.11 -19.15
N PRO A 81 21.20 14.24 -18.75
CA PRO A 81 21.43 14.55 -17.33
C PRO A 81 20.16 14.77 -16.52
N TYR A 82 19.05 15.12 -17.17
CA TYR A 82 17.78 15.50 -16.53
C TYR A 82 16.70 14.41 -16.65
N ALA A 83 17.01 13.26 -17.27
CA ALA A 83 16.04 12.22 -17.57
C ALA A 83 15.39 11.60 -16.31
N ALA A 84 16.05 11.68 -15.15
CA ALA A 84 15.49 11.21 -13.88
C ALA A 84 14.56 12.24 -13.21
N SER A 85 14.61 13.50 -13.65
CA SER A 85 13.92 14.61 -13.02
C SER A 85 12.49 14.79 -13.54
N ASP A 86 11.66 15.54 -12.83
CA ASP A 86 10.21 15.46 -13.02
C ASP A 86 9.70 16.16 -14.28
N TYR A 87 10.29 17.29 -14.69
CA TYR A 87 9.81 18.11 -15.80
C TYR A 87 10.41 17.67 -17.13
N CYS A 88 11.73 17.46 -17.18
CA CYS A 88 12.39 17.00 -18.41
C CYS A 88 11.90 15.60 -18.82
N ALA A 89 11.77 14.68 -17.86
CA ALA A 89 11.25 13.34 -18.15
C ALA A 89 9.80 13.36 -18.64
N ASP A 90 9.00 14.37 -18.24
CA ASP A 90 7.64 14.53 -18.76
C ASP A 90 7.66 14.92 -20.24
N VAL A 91 8.62 15.73 -20.68
CA VAL A 91 8.80 16.04 -22.11
C VAL A 91 9.24 14.79 -22.88
N LEU A 92 10.24 14.07 -22.38
CA LEU A 92 10.77 12.85 -23.02
C LEU A 92 9.69 11.79 -23.26
N ARG A 93 8.69 11.68 -22.37
CA ARG A 93 7.61 10.67 -22.49
C ARG A 93 6.72 10.86 -23.71
N HIS A 94 6.72 12.05 -24.33
CA HIS A 94 5.89 12.39 -25.50
C HIS A 94 6.64 12.23 -26.82
N ILE A 95 7.91 11.82 -26.79
CA ILE A 95 8.76 11.75 -27.98
C ILE A 95 8.82 10.31 -28.49
N ASN A 96 8.27 10.07 -29.68
CA ASN A 96 8.34 8.78 -30.38
C ASN A 96 9.72 8.58 -31.03
N HIS A 97 10.76 8.40 -30.23
CA HIS A 97 12.13 8.17 -30.73
C HIS A 97 12.89 7.19 -29.83
N PRO A 98 13.56 6.15 -30.38
CA PRO A 98 14.24 5.12 -29.58
C PRO A 98 15.18 5.70 -28.52
N PHE A 99 15.95 6.73 -28.87
CA PHE A 99 16.87 7.37 -27.94
C PHE A 99 16.16 8.04 -26.73
N ALA A 100 14.97 8.63 -26.92
CA ALA A 100 14.21 9.20 -25.80
C ALA A 100 13.75 8.10 -24.83
N LEU A 101 13.29 6.96 -25.37
CA LEU A 101 12.94 5.78 -24.59
C LEU A 101 14.16 5.19 -23.88
N THR A 102 15.33 5.14 -24.54
CA THR A 102 16.60 4.72 -23.92
C THR A 102 16.92 5.53 -22.67
N LEU A 103 16.74 6.86 -22.70
CA LEU A 103 16.97 7.72 -21.54
C LEU A 103 16.03 7.37 -20.38
N LEU A 104 14.74 7.18 -20.66
CA LEU A 104 13.74 6.82 -19.64
C LEU A 104 13.96 5.40 -19.08
N ILE A 105 14.36 4.43 -19.91
CA ILE A 105 14.64 3.05 -19.49
C ILE A 105 15.84 3.01 -18.53
N ARG A 106 16.91 3.77 -18.81
CA ARG A 106 18.11 3.81 -17.97
C ARG A 106 17.83 4.32 -16.54
N VAL A 107 16.92 5.29 -16.40
CA VAL A 107 16.58 5.88 -15.09
C VAL A 107 15.37 5.25 -14.42
N ALA A 108 14.72 4.25 -15.05
CA ALA A 108 13.49 3.64 -14.56
C ALA A 108 13.62 3.05 -13.13
N GLY A 109 14.84 2.68 -12.72
CA GLY A 109 15.13 2.14 -11.39
C GLY A 109 15.28 3.18 -10.27
N HIS A 110 15.35 4.48 -10.57
CA HIS A 110 15.66 5.51 -9.57
C HIS A 110 14.48 5.77 -8.60
N THR A 111 13.27 5.96 -9.13
CA THR A 111 12.08 6.24 -8.32
C THR A 111 10.83 5.58 -8.92
N LYS A 112 9.75 5.49 -8.13
CA LYS A 112 8.45 5.01 -8.63
C LYS A 112 7.90 5.88 -9.76
N ARG A 113 8.16 7.19 -9.73
CA ARG A 113 7.74 8.12 -10.79
C ARG A 113 8.48 7.86 -12.09
N CYS A 114 9.80 7.60 -12.02
CA CYS A 114 10.59 7.23 -13.20
C CYS A 114 10.06 5.96 -13.87
N HIS A 115 9.74 4.93 -13.08
CA HIS A 115 9.15 3.69 -13.59
C HIS A 115 7.78 3.90 -14.26
N ASP A 116 6.90 4.70 -13.66
CA ASP A 116 5.58 5.03 -14.22
C ASP A 116 5.70 5.78 -15.56
N ARG A 117 6.60 6.78 -15.64
CA ARG A 117 6.86 7.52 -16.88
C ARG A 117 7.37 6.61 -18.00
N MET A 118 8.38 5.78 -17.71
CA MET A 118 8.90 4.81 -18.66
C MET A 118 7.78 3.88 -19.16
N THR A 119 6.97 3.34 -18.25
CA THR A 119 5.88 2.41 -18.61
C THR A 119 4.87 3.08 -19.55
N LYS A 120 4.47 4.32 -19.26
CA LYS A 120 3.56 5.11 -20.10
C LYS A 120 4.15 5.39 -21.49
N ALA A 121 5.43 5.78 -21.56
CA ALA A 121 6.10 6.05 -22.81
C ALA A 121 6.24 4.79 -23.68
N CYS A 122 6.62 3.65 -23.09
CA CYS A 122 6.70 2.37 -23.79
C CYS A 122 5.33 1.89 -24.30
N ALA A 123 4.25 2.14 -23.55
CA ALA A 123 2.89 1.81 -23.97
C ALA A 123 2.42 2.70 -25.13
N ALA A 124 2.77 4.00 -25.12
CA ALA A 124 2.43 4.93 -26.19
C ALA A 124 3.22 4.66 -27.48
N PHE A 125 4.49 4.26 -27.36
CA PHE A 125 5.42 4.11 -28.49
C PHE A 125 6.11 2.72 -28.50
N PRO A 126 5.36 1.64 -28.76
CA PRO A 126 5.88 0.27 -28.64
C PRO A 126 7.00 -0.05 -29.65
N HIS A 127 6.97 0.49 -30.87
CA HIS A 127 8.07 0.30 -31.84
C HIS A 127 9.38 0.90 -31.34
N ALA A 128 9.35 2.16 -30.91
CA ALA A 128 10.54 2.86 -30.41
C ALA A 128 11.08 2.23 -29.12
N ALA A 129 10.19 1.77 -28.23
CA ALA A 129 10.59 1.08 -27.01
C ALA A 129 11.22 -0.29 -27.29
N MET A 130 10.68 -1.08 -28.23
CA MET A 130 11.29 -2.34 -28.65
C MET A 130 12.68 -2.12 -29.25
N ALA A 131 12.82 -1.06 -30.07
CA ALA A 131 14.11 -0.69 -30.65
C ALA A 131 15.14 -0.33 -29.56
N ALA A 132 14.73 0.55 -28.64
CA ALA A 132 15.57 1.00 -27.53
C ALA A 132 16.04 -0.16 -26.64
N LEU A 133 15.16 -1.11 -26.34
CA LEU A 133 15.48 -2.28 -25.52
C LEU A 133 16.44 -3.25 -26.23
N ALA A 134 16.24 -3.48 -27.54
CA ALA A 134 17.13 -4.33 -28.33
C ALA A 134 18.55 -3.76 -28.40
N GLU A 135 18.68 -2.44 -28.64
CA GLU A 135 19.97 -1.74 -28.65
C GLU A 135 20.65 -1.74 -27.28
N LEU A 136 19.89 -1.54 -26.21
CA LEU A 136 20.43 -1.59 -24.84
C LEU A 136 20.96 -2.99 -24.49
N LEU A 137 20.20 -4.04 -24.82
CA LEU A 137 20.60 -5.43 -24.56
C LEU A 137 21.78 -5.87 -25.42
N ALA A 138 21.94 -5.32 -26.62
CA ALA A 138 23.13 -5.54 -27.43
C ALA A 138 24.40 -4.96 -26.80
N GLN A 139 24.29 -3.88 -26.02
CA GLN A 139 25.41 -3.25 -25.33
C GLN A 139 25.71 -3.92 -23.98
N LYS A 140 24.66 -4.28 -23.23
CA LYS A 140 24.76 -4.84 -21.89
C LYS A 140 23.55 -5.71 -21.59
N GLU A 141 23.79 -6.96 -21.20
CA GLU A 141 22.72 -7.84 -20.73
C GLU A 141 22.24 -7.39 -19.34
N GLU A 142 20.96 -7.05 -19.24
CA GLU A 142 20.32 -6.69 -17.98
C GLU A 142 18.95 -7.37 -17.86
N ASP A 143 18.70 -8.05 -16.74
CA ASP A 143 17.48 -8.83 -16.53
C ASP A 143 16.20 -8.00 -16.65
N SER A 144 16.24 -6.75 -16.19
CA SER A 144 15.09 -5.84 -16.22
C SER A 144 14.66 -5.54 -17.67
N TRP A 145 15.63 -5.21 -18.53
CA TRP A 145 15.41 -4.90 -19.95
C TRP A 145 15.01 -6.14 -20.73
N ARG A 146 15.62 -7.29 -20.43
CA ARG A 146 15.28 -8.58 -21.02
C ARG A 146 13.81 -8.95 -20.75
N ILE A 147 13.35 -8.83 -19.51
CA ILE A 147 11.96 -9.10 -19.15
C ILE A 147 11.01 -8.17 -19.90
N MET A 148 11.33 -6.86 -19.99
CA MET A 148 10.52 -5.89 -20.72
C MET A 148 10.44 -6.22 -22.22
N LEU A 149 11.56 -6.53 -22.86
CA LEU A 149 11.60 -6.89 -24.28
C LEU A 149 10.77 -8.16 -24.54
N MET A 150 10.95 -9.19 -23.72
CA MET A 150 10.17 -10.44 -23.82
C MET A 150 8.67 -10.20 -23.66
N THR A 151 8.28 -9.38 -22.68
CA THR A 151 6.87 -9.00 -22.47
C THR A 151 6.26 -8.35 -23.71
N MET A 152 7.01 -7.48 -24.39
CA MET A 152 6.58 -6.82 -25.63
C MET A 152 6.51 -7.81 -26.80
N LEU A 153 7.49 -8.72 -26.93
CA LEU A 153 7.51 -9.74 -27.97
C LEU A 153 6.33 -10.72 -27.87
N ILE A 154 5.93 -11.12 -26.66
CA ILE A 154 4.72 -11.96 -26.47
C ILE A 154 3.46 -11.18 -26.86
N SER A 155 3.37 -9.93 -26.40
CA SER A 155 2.15 -9.15 -26.53
C SER A 155 1.92 -8.73 -27.99
N GLN A 156 3.00 -8.44 -28.72
CA GLN A 156 2.97 -7.88 -30.07
C GLN A 156 4.14 -8.43 -30.93
N PRO A 157 4.16 -9.73 -31.26
CA PRO A 157 5.28 -10.38 -31.94
C PRO A 157 5.55 -9.80 -33.34
N THR A 158 4.50 -9.35 -34.02
CA THR A 158 4.56 -8.76 -35.36
C THR A 158 5.33 -7.43 -35.42
N LEU A 159 5.53 -6.77 -34.27
CA LEU A 159 6.33 -5.54 -34.20
C LEU A 159 7.82 -5.81 -34.37
N ALA A 160 8.29 -7.01 -34.02
CA ALA A 160 9.71 -7.33 -34.07
C ALA A 160 10.26 -7.16 -35.49
N ASP A 161 9.56 -7.69 -36.49
CA ASP A 161 9.97 -7.61 -37.89
C ASP A 161 9.94 -6.18 -38.44
N GLN A 162 9.03 -5.34 -37.93
CA GLN A 162 8.88 -3.94 -38.35
C GLN A 162 10.02 -3.05 -37.85
N VAL A 163 10.64 -3.40 -36.72
CA VAL A 163 11.70 -2.61 -36.09
C VAL A 163 13.09 -3.00 -36.59
N ILE A 164 13.27 -4.21 -37.14
CA ILE A 164 14.56 -4.71 -37.69
C ILE A 164 15.29 -3.69 -38.59
N PRO A 165 14.63 -2.97 -39.52
CA PRO A 165 15.32 -2.01 -40.40
C PRO A 165 15.99 -0.84 -39.67
N TRP A 166 15.61 -0.57 -38.42
CA TRP A 166 16.11 0.56 -37.62
C TRP A 166 17.18 0.15 -36.60
N LEU A 167 17.54 -1.14 -36.56
CA LEU A 167 18.44 -1.71 -35.56
C LEU A 167 19.85 -1.92 -36.10
N SER A 168 20.81 -1.86 -35.18
CA SER A 168 22.17 -2.32 -35.38
C SER A 168 22.22 -3.85 -35.55
N THR A 169 23.23 -4.35 -36.26
CA THR A 169 23.43 -5.80 -36.46
C THR A 169 23.44 -6.60 -35.14
N PRO A 170 24.10 -6.14 -34.06
CA PRO A 170 24.03 -6.79 -32.76
C PRO A 170 22.61 -6.81 -32.15
N ALA A 171 21.86 -5.71 -32.26
CA ALA A 171 20.49 -5.64 -31.74
C ALA A 171 19.52 -6.56 -32.50
N VAL A 172 19.69 -6.70 -33.82
CA VAL A 172 18.94 -7.68 -34.62
C VAL A 172 19.21 -9.12 -34.15
N ALA A 173 20.46 -9.46 -33.84
CA ALA A 173 20.82 -10.79 -33.33
C ALA A 173 20.16 -11.09 -31.98
N VAL A 174 20.15 -10.10 -31.07
CA VAL A 174 19.44 -10.20 -29.77
C VAL A 174 17.95 -10.45 -30.01
N LEU A 175 17.30 -9.63 -30.85
CA LEU A 175 15.85 -9.73 -31.10
C LEU A 175 15.46 -11.11 -31.67
N LYS A 176 16.21 -11.60 -32.68
CA LYS A 176 15.97 -12.92 -33.30
C LYS A 176 16.20 -14.08 -32.35
N SER A 177 17.26 -14.02 -31.53
CA SER A 177 17.53 -15.04 -30.50
C SER A 177 16.38 -15.13 -29.50
N ARG A 178 15.84 -14.00 -29.07
CA ARG A 178 14.72 -13.94 -28.11
C ARG A 178 13.41 -14.45 -28.72
N LEU A 179 13.13 -14.15 -29.98
CA LEU A 179 12.01 -14.74 -30.73
C LEU A 179 12.11 -16.26 -30.81
N GLN A 180 13.31 -16.80 -31.09
CA GLN A 180 13.52 -18.24 -31.18
C GLN A 180 13.28 -18.96 -29.84
N GLN A 181 13.64 -18.33 -28.72
CA GLN A 181 13.37 -18.86 -27.37
C GLN A 181 11.87 -19.00 -27.08
N LEU A 182 11.02 -18.11 -27.62
CA LEU A 182 9.56 -18.20 -27.46
C LEU A 182 8.95 -19.40 -28.19
N THR A 183 9.61 -19.88 -29.25
CA THR A 183 9.12 -20.97 -30.11
C THR A 183 9.64 -22.37 -29.73
N GLN A 184 10.49 -22.53 -28.71
CA GLN A 184 10.99 -23.85 -28.32
C GLN A 184 9.95 -24.67 -27.51
N PRO A 185 9.67 -25.93 -27.89
CA PRO A 185 8.74 -26.78 -27.15
C PRO A 185 9.29 -27.17 -25.77
N SER A 186 8.52 -26.91 -24.72
CA SER A 186 8.87 -27.24 -23.33
C SER A 186 8.28 -28.60 -22.91
N ASN A 187 9.06 -29.43 -22.21
CA ASN A 187 8.61 -30.72 -21.67
C ASN A 187 7.81 -30.50 -20.37
N HIS A 188 6.48 -30.59 -20.44
CA HIS A 188 5.56 -30.31 -19.32
C HIS A 188 5.11 -31.57 -18.60
N ALA A 189 4.95 -31.46 -17.28
CA ALA A 189 4.38 -32.53 -16.46
C ALA A 189 2.89 -32.76 -16.74
N SER A 190 2.47 -34.03 -16.80
CA SER A 190 1.06 -34.42 -16.90
C SER A 190 0.33 -34.19 -15.57
N ALA A 191 -1.01 -34.12 -15.61
CA ALA A 191 -1.83 -33.85 -14.44
C ALA A 191 -1.64 -34.86 -13.29
N ASP A 192 -1.34 -36.12 -13.62
CA ASP A 192 -1.18 -37.22 -12.64
C ASP A 192 0.07 -37.07 -11.75
N LEU A 193 1.03 -36.25 -12.18
CA LEU A 193 2.31 -36.04 -11.50
C LEU A 193 2.32 -34.75 -10.67
N LEU A 194 1.21 -34.00 -10.67
CA LEU A 194 1.07 -32.72 -9.98
C LEU A 194 0.37 -32.87 -8.62
N PRO A 195 0.68 -32.00 -7.63
CA PRO A 195 -0.04 -31.99 -6.36
C PRO A 195 -1.54 -31.76 -6.55
N ALA A 196 -2.37 -32.49 -5.79
CA ALA A 196 -3.83 -32.43 -5.87
C ALA A 196 -4.40 -31.01 -5.72
N ILE A 197 -3.75 -30.16 -4.93
CA ILE A 197 -4.13 -28.75 -4.75
C ILE A 197 -4.10 -27.93 -6.04
N VAL A 198 -3.22 -28.29 -6.98
CA VAL A 198 -3.07 -27.61 -8.27
C VAL A 198 -4.02 -28.20 -9.32
N VAL A 199 -4.19 -29.52 -9.29
CA VAL A 199 -5.06 -30.26 -10.22
C VAL A 199 -6.54 -30.02 -9.91
N SER A 200 -6.89 -29.94 -8.63
CA SER A 200 -8.26 -29.78 -8.12
C SER A 200 -8.30 -28.84 -6.93
N PRO A 201 -8.08 -27.53 -7.14
CA PRO A 201 -8.08 -26.56 -6.05
C PRO A 201 -9.47 -26.44 -5.37
N PRO A 202 -9.51 -26.22 -4.04
CA PRO A 202 -10.75 -26.11 -3.26
C PRO A 202 -11.64 -24.96 -3.74
N TRP A 203 -11.06 -23.84 -4.20
CA TRP A 203 -11.82 -22.68 -4.69
C TRP A 203 -12.47 -22.88 -6.07
N LEU A 204 -12.13 -23.93 -6.81
CA LEU A 204 -12.77 -24.29 -8.08
C LEU A 204 -13.69 -25.52 -7.96
N SER A 205 -13.53 -26.30 -6.90
CA SER A 205 -14.33 -27.50 -6.71
C SER A 205 -15.69 -27.15 -6.11
N LYS A 206 -16.76 -27.58 -6.78
CA LYS A 206 -18.15 -27.46 -6.31
C LYS A 206 -18.47 -28.46 -5.18
N LYS A 207 -17.53 -28.72 -4.26
CA LYS A 207 -17.82 -29.61 -3.12
C LYS A 207 -18.88 -28.95 -2.22
N LYS A 208 -19.76 -29.78 -1.65
CA LYS A 208 -20.68 -29.36 -0.58
C LYS A 208 -19.83 -28.79 0.56
N LYS A 209 -19.78 -27.46 0.68
CA LYS A 209 -19.18 -26.80 1.84
C LYS A 209 -19.89 -27.34 3.07
N THR A 210 -19.15 -27.89 4.02
CA THR A 210 -19.67 -28.15 5.37
C THR A 210 -20.18 -26.81 5.89
N THR A 211 -21.50 -26.67 5.91
CA THR A 211 -22.13 -25.37 6.17
C THR A 211 -22.21 -25.24 7.67
N ILE A 212 -21.36 -24.40 8.25
CA ILE A 212 -21.48 -24.01 9.66
C ILE A 212 -22.85 -23.31 9.79
N PRO A 213 -23.75 -23.78 10.68
CA PRO A 213 -25.05 -23.15 10.85
C PRO A 213 -24.85 -21.69 11.28
N VAL A 214 -25.64 -20.79 10.68
CA VAL A 214 -25.64 -19.38 11.08
C VAL A 214 -26.44 -19.25 12.37
N LEU A 215 -25.78 -18.82 13.44
CA LEU A 215 -26.40 -18.61 14.75
C LEU A 215 -26.42 -17.12 15.07
N GLU A 216 -27.58 -16.61 15.50
CA GLU A 216 -27.69 -15.27 16.07
C GLU A 216 -27.46 -15.36 17.58
N LEU A 217 -26.22 -15.12 18.01
CA LEU A 217 -25.80 -15.19 19.40
C LEU A 217 -25.66 -13.78 20.00
N ALA A 218 -26.13 -13.59 21.23
CA ALA A 218 -25.76 -12.44 22.03
C ALA A 218 -24.36 -12.68 22.64
N PRO A 219 -23.46 -11.69 22.71
CA PRO A 219 -22.19 -11.85 23.42
C PRO A 219 -22.43 -12.26 24.87
N LEU A 220 -21.63 -13.20 25.41
CA LEU A 220 -21.70 -13.50 26.85
C LEU A 220 -21.29 -12.25 27.65
N GLY A 221 -22.05 -11.96 28.69
CA GLY A 221 -21.73 -10.89 29.63
C GLY A 221 -20.57 -11.29 30.53
N ILE A 222 -19.35 -11.01 30.09
CA ILE A 222 -18.16 -11.06 30.94
C ILE A 222 -17.85 -9.66 31.45
N GLU A 223 -17.42 -9.54 32.71
CA GLU A 223 -17.09 -8.23 33.27
C GLU A 223 -15.84 -7.64 32.59
N PRO A 224 -15.89 -6.37 32.17
CA PRO A 224 -14.73 -5.70 31.61
C PRO A 224 -13.73 -5.35 32.72
N ILE A 225 -12.44 -5.57 32.45
CA ILE A 225 -11.36 -5.35 33.42
C ILE A 225 -10.50 -4.17 32.98
N CYS A 226 -10.21 -3.26 33.91
CA CYS A 226 -9.30 -2.15 33.71
C CYS A 226 -7.96 -2.42 34.41
N TYR A 227 -6.88 -2.37 33.65
CA TYR A 227 -5.51 -2.51 34.14
C TYR A 227 -4.78 -1.16 34.26
N LEU A 228 -5.50 -0.04 34.12
CA LEU A 228 -4.95 1.29 34.44
C LEU A 228 -4.85 1.43 35.96
N THR A 229 -3.66 1.18 36.49
CA THR A 229 -3.33 1.60 37.86
C THR A 229 -3.13 3.11 37.91
N GLU A 230 -3.24 3.69 39.10
CA GLU A 230 -2.97 5.12 39.30
C GLU A 230 -1.57 5.51 38.82
N GLU A 231 -0.57 4.65 39.06
CA GLU A 231 0.80 4.84 38.57
C GLU A 231 0.89 4.86 37.04
N ILE A 232 0.31 3.86 36.37
CA ILE A 232 0.29 3.80 34.90
C ILE A 232 -0.46 5.00 34.32
N SER A 233 -1.59 5.37 34.92
CA SER A 233 -2.37 6.52 34.50
C SER A 233 -1.56 7.81 34.62
N ASN A 234 -0.89 8.04 35.75
CA ASN A 234 -0.03 9.20 35.97
C ASN A 234 1.16 9.25 34.99
N GLN A 235 1.78 8.11 34.69
CA GLN A 235 2.86 8.02 33.69
C GLN A 235 2.37 8.38 32.28
N LEU A 236 1.18 7.93 31.90
CA LEU A 236 0.59 8.24 30.59
C LEU A 236 0.13 9.71 30.53
N LEU A 237 -0.50 10.21 31.59
CA LEU A 237 -0.92 11.61 31.72
C LEU A 237 0.27 12.59 31.71
N ALA A 238 1.46 12.16 32.14
CA ALA A 238 2.67 12.98 32.06
C ALA A 238 3.02 13.40 30.63
N LYS A 239 2.67 12.59 29.61
CA LYS A 239 2.82 12.95 28.19
C LYS A 239 1.95 14.13 27.79
N TYR A 240 0.87 14.35 28.54
CA TYR A 240 -0.14 15.37 28.29
C TYR A 240 0.00 16.60 29.19
N ILE A 241 1.12 16.80 29.91
CA ILE A 241 1.31 17.96 30.82
C ILE A 241 1.14 19.31 30.10
N TRP A 242 1.66 19.44 28.88
CA TRP A 242 1.45 20.66 28.09
C TRP A 242 0.00 20.76 27.66
N TYR A 243 -0.59 19.65 27.22
CA TYR A 243 -1.97 19.59 26.74
C TYR A 243 -3.00 19.90 27.84
N SER A 244 -2.81 19.39 29.06
CA SER A 244 -3.69 19.61 30.21
C SER A 244 -3.81 21.10 30.55
N LYS A 245 -2.72 21.86 30.44
CA LYS A 245 -2.74 23.32 30.60
C LYS A 245 -3.58 24.02 29.54
N HIS A 246 -3.64 23.48 28.31
CA HIS A 246 -4.45 24.03 27.21
C HIS A 246 -5.91 23.62 27.24
N ILE A 247 -6.26 22.51 27.88
CA ILE A 247 -7.66 22.08 28.06
C ILE A 247 -8.26 22.48 29.39
N THR A 248 -7.48 23.06 30.32
CA THR A 248 -8.02 23.60 31.57
C THR A 248 -9.08 24.65 31.25
N VAL A 249 -10.26 24.49 31.85
CA VAL A 249 -11.41 25.40 31.70
C VAL A 249 -11.48 26.23 32.98
N SER A 250 -11.59 27.56 32.88
CA SER A 250 -11.81 28.37 34.09
C SER A 250 -13.26 28.18 34.56
N HIS A 251 -13.50 28.27 35.86
CA HIS A 251 -14.87 28.16 36.41
C HIS A 251 -15.83 29.25 35.87
N GLU A 252 -15.29 30.30 35.25
CA GLU A 252 -16.02 31.43 34.65
C GLU A 252 -16.19 31.30 33.12
N GLU A 253 -15.77 30.19 32.52
CA GLU A 253 -15.78 30.03 31.07
C GLU A 253 -17.20 29.71 30.54
N SER A 254 -17.70 30.58 29.66
CA SER A 254 -19.03 30.40 29.05
C SER A 254 -19.15 29.08 28.26
N THR A 255 -20.34 28.50 28.24
CA THR A 255 -20.66 27.29 27.42
C THR A 255 -20.31 27.44 25.95
N ALA A 256 -20.45 28.66 25.39
CA ALA A 256 -20.07 28.96 24.02
C ALA A 256 -18.55 28.83 23.79
N ASN A 257 -17.71 29.15 24.77
CA ASN A 257 -16.26 28.94 24.69
C ASN A 257 -15.89 27.46 24.77
N LEU A 258 -16.55 26.71 25.67
CA LEU A 258 -16.38 25.26 25.77
C LEU A 258 -16.69 24.59 24.42
N LEU A 259 -17.82 24.93 23.80
CA LEU A 259 -18.21 24.43 22.48
C LEU A 259 -17.22 24.85 21.38
N ALA A 260 -16.73 26.09 21.41
CA ALA A 260 -15.72 26.56 20.46
C ALA A 260 -14.41 25.75 20.56
N ARG A 261 -13.97 25.40 21.77
CA ARG A 261 -12.79 24.57 22.02
C ARG A 261 -12.99 23.11 21.63
N MET A 262 -14.22 22.59 21.72
CA MET A 262 -14.58 21.28 21.16
C MET A 262 -14.62 21.26 19.62
N GLY A 263 -14.59 22.42 18.97
CA GLY A 263 -14.53 22.56 17.51
C GLY A 263 -15.69 23.35 16.88
N PHE A 264 -16.70 23.78 17.64
CA PHE A 264 -17.79 24.63 17.15
C PHE A 264 -17.38 26.09 17.02
N GLN A 265 -16.45 26.34 16.11
CA GLN A 265 -16.05 27.69 15.74
C GLN A 265 -15.85 27.77 14.25
N ARG A 266 -16.24 28.88 13.62
CA ARG A 266 -16.05 29.09 12.19
C ARG A 266 -15.35 30.42 11.95
N ARG A 267 -14.43 30.45 10.98
CA ARG A 267 -13.79 31.69 10.54
C ARG A 267 -14.57 32.26 9.35
N ILE A 268 -15.19 33.42 9.52
CA ILE A 268 -15.90 34.15 8.47
C ILE A 268 -15.34 35.57 8.40
N ALA A 269 -14.95 36.02 7.20
CA ALA A 269 -14.39 37.35 6.98
C ALA A 269 -13.26 37.74 7.97
N GLY A 270 -12.37 36.78 8.26
CA GLY A 270 -11.23 36.99 9.16
C GLY A 270 -11.53 36.92 10.66
N LYS A 271 -12.79 36.86 11.09
CA LYS A 271 -13.19 36.76 12.51
C LYS A 271 -13.68 35.34 12.86
N TYR A 272 -13.43 34.93 14.10
CA TYR A 272 -14.00 33.69 14.65
C TYR A 272 -15.41 33.95 15.17
N ILE A 273 -16.35 33.13 14.71
CA ILE A 273 -17.73 33.10 15.16
C ILE A 273 -17.91 31.84 16.00
N LYS A 274 -18.44 32.00 17.20
CA LYS A 274 -18.72 30.90 18.15
C LYS A 274 -20.02 30.18 17.78
N ALA A 275 -20.28 29.08 18.48
CA ALA A 275 -21.51 28.30 18.36
C ALA A 275 -22.77 29.20 18.45
N PRO A 276 -23.78 28.99 17.59
CA PRO A 276 -25.09 29.62 17.70
C PRO A 276 -25.77 29.33 19.05
N GLU A 277 -26.69 30.19 19.47
CA GLU A 277 -27.42 30.03 20.74
C GLU A 277 -28.19 28.70 20.81
N ALA A 278 -28.78 28.26 19.69
CA ALA A 278 -29.43 26.94 19.58
C ALA A 278 -28.48 25.76 19.88
N VAL A 279 -27.18 25.87 19.54
CA VAL A 279 -26.17 24.84 19.85
C VAL A 279 -25.81 24.88 21.33
N VAL A 280 -25.79 26.07 21.94
CA VAL A 280 -25.60 26.24 23.38
C VAL A 280 -26.76 25.60 24.15
N GLU A 281 -28.01 25.85 23.73
CA GLU A 281 -29.20 25.23 24.31
C GLU A 281 -29.18 23.70 24.15
N ALA A 282 -28.84 23.18 22.96
CA ALA A 282 -28.72 21.75 22.73
C ALA A 282 -27.69 21.09 23.68
N TRP A 283 -26.56 21.75 23.95
CA TRP A 283 -25.56 21.25 24.92
C TRP A 283 -26.05 21.29 26.37
N LEU A 284 -26.82 22.31 26.75
CA LEU A 284 -27.39 22.40 28.09
C LEU A 284 -28.47 21.33 28.31
N ASN A 285 -29.26 21.03 27.28
CA ASN A 285 -30.30 20.01 27.27
C ASN A 285 -29.81 18.58 27.01
N GLU A 286 -28.49 18.38 26.86
CA GLU A 286 -27.88 17.08 26.50
C GLU A 286 -28.42 16.48 25.19
N ASP A 287 -28.87 17.31 24.24
CA ASP A 287 -29.30 16.87 22.92
C ASP A 287 -28.11 16.68 21.97
N TYR A 288 -27.44 15.54 22.14
CA TYR A 288 -26.28 15.18 21.32
C TYR A 288 -26.62 14.93 19.84
N SER A 289 -27.88 14.59 19.54
CA SER A 289 -28.32 14.34 18.16
C SER A 289 -28.30 15.63 17.34
N THR A 290 -28.86 16.70 17.90
CA THR A 290 -28.84 18.04 17.33
C THR A 290 -27.41 18.55 17.24
N LEU A 291 -26.60 18.39 18.30
CA LEU A 291 -25.19 18.79 18.29
C LEU A 291 -24.38 18.13 17.14
N ILE A 292 -24.53 16.83 16.93
CA ILE A 292 -23.86 16.11 15.85
C ILE A 292 -24.31 16.62 14.48
N SER A 293 -25.60 16.93 14.32
CA SER A 293 -26.14 17.44 13.05
C SER A 293 -25.62 18.85 12.73
N GLU A 294 -25.63 19.74 13.72
CA GLU A 294 -25.15 21.12 13.60
C GLU A 294 -23.64 21.17 13.37
N PHE A 295 -22.87 20.29 14.01
CA PHE A 295 -21.42 20.24 13.82
C PHE A 295 -21.01 19.94 12.38
N LYS A 296 -21.82 19.20 11.61
CA LYS A 296 -21.55 18.95 10.18
C LYS A 296 -21.61 20.23 9.35
N VAL A 297 -22.37 21.22 9.78
CA VAL A 297 -22.58 22.49 9.08
C VAL A 297 -21.71 23.59 9.68
N PHE A 298 -21.49 23.55 10.99
CA PHE A 298 -20.80 24.56 11.77
C PHE A 298 -19.56 23.99 12.48
N HIS A 299 -18.46 23.90 11.75
CA HIS A 299 -17.15 23.48 12.26
C HIS A 299 -16.02 24.40 11.75
N SER A 300 -14.82 24.21 12.31
CA SER A 300 -13.62 24.95 11.89
C SER A 300 -13.23 24.63 10.43
N PRO A 301 -12.71 25.59 9.65
CA PRO A 301 -12.21 25.34 8.29
C PRO A 301 -11.06 24.33 8.25
N THR A 302 -10.33 24.17 9.35
CA THR A 302 -9.14 23.32 9.45
C THR A 302 -9.38 22.00 10.18
N GLY A 303 -10.58 21.78 10.74
CA GLY A 303 -10.88 20.61 11.55
C GLY A 303 -12.34 20.20 11.44
N HIS A 304 -12.57 19.02 10.86
CA HIS A 304 -13.89 18.37 10.77
C HIS A 304 -14.11 17.37 11.91
N TYR A 305 -13.45 17.55 13.05
CA TYR A 305 -13.42 16.60 14.15
C TYR A 305 -13.59 17.29 15.51
N TRP A 306 -14.21 16.57 16.43
CA TRP A 306 -14.44 16.97 17.81
C TRP A 306 -13.16 16.83 18.64
N HIS A 307 -12.85 17.84 19.44
CA HIS A 307 -11.78 17.78 20.44
C HIS A 307 -12.38 17.35 21.79
N LEU A 308 -12.45 16.05 22.03
CA LEU A 308 -13.18 15.51 23.19
C LEU A 308 -12.35 15.50 24.48
N GLY A 309 -11.06 15.84 24.42
CA GLY A 309 -10.20 15.88 25.60
C GLY A 309 -10.67 16.89 26.66
N ILE A 310 -11.38 17.94 26.25
CA ILE A 310 -11.94 18.94 27.17
C ILE A 310 -13.08 18.41 28.04
N LEU A 311 -13.73 17.31 27.65
CA LEU A 311 -14.81 16.71 28.44
C LEU A 311 -14.32 16.26 29.83
N THR A 312 -13.03 15.99 30.00
CA THR A 312 -12.46 15.59 31.29
C THR A 312 -12.49 16.70 32.35
N THR A 313 -12.75 17.95 31.95
CA THR A 313 -12.91 19.09 32.86
C THR A 313 -14.33 19.22 33.42
N LEU A 314 -15.28 18.48 32.86
CA LEU A 314 -16.68 18.50 33.26
C LEU A 314 -16.97 17.48 34.36
N PRO A 315 -18.09 17.62 35.09
CA PRO A 315 -18.57 16.58 35.99
C PRO A 315 -18.65 15.22 35.28
N LEU A 316 -18.11 14.18 35.91
CA LEU A 316 -17.87 12.87 35.29
C LEU A 316 -19.10 12.27 34.61
N GLU A 317 -20.29 12.42 35.20
CA GLU A 317 -21.53 11.88 34.62
C GLU A 317 -21.89 12.55 33.30
N LYS A 318 -21.82 13.89 33.24
CA LYS A 318 -22.08 14.65 32.02
C LYS A 318 -21.00 14.36 30.97
N ALA A 319 -19.74 14.30 31.40
CA ALA A 319 -18.60 14.02 30.55
C ALA A 319 -18.71 12.65 29.85
N VAL A 320 -19.05 11.59 30.59
CA VAL A 320 -19.19 10.23 30.06
C VAL A 320 -20.36 10.11 29.08
N LYS A 321 -21.51 10.73 29.39
CA LYS A 321 -22.66 10.77 28.46
C LYS A 321 -22.28 11.45 27.15
N ALA A 322 -21.64 12.62 27.23
CA ALA A 322 -21.19 13.36 26.06
C ALA A 322 -20.14 12.57 25.26
N TRP A 323 -19.17 11.93 25.94
CA TRP A 323 -18.17 11.08 25.33
C TRP A 323 -18.80 9.94 24.52
N ASN A 324 -19.71 9.19 25.12
CA ASN A 324 -20.35 8.04 24.47
C ASN A 324 -21.20 8.47 23.25
N ALA A 325 -21.84 9.63 23.32
CA ALA A 325 -22.66 10.14 22.21
C ALA A 325 -21.82 10.75 21.08
N LEU A 326 -20.86 11.61 21.41
CA LEU A 326 -20.10 12.40 20.43
C LEU A 326 -19.04 11.57 19.68
N THR A 327 -18.55 10.47 20.27
CA THR A 327 -17.61 9.53 19.62
C THR A 327 -18.20 8.83 18.38
N LEU A 328 -19.51 8.89 18.17
CA LEU A 328 -20.16 8.46 16.92
C LEU A 328 -19.76 9.31 15.71
N SER A 329 -19.21 10.51 15.95
CA SER A 329 -18.70 11.46 14.95
C SER A 329 -17.16 11.50 14.91
N PRO A 330 -16.56 12.08 13.85
CA PRO A 330 -15.12 12.34 13.79
C PRO A 330 -14.57 13.04 15.05
N HIS A 331 -13.56 12.50 15.73
CA HIS A 331 -13.05 13.06 16.98
C HIS A 331 -11.57 12.73 17.22
N THR A 332 -10.99 13.40 18.21
CA THR A 332 -9.64 13.17 18.75
C THR A 332 -9.67 13.06 20.28
N ASP A 333 -8.51 12.79 20.87
CA ASP A 333 -8.21 12.74 22.31
C ASP A 333 -8.72 11.48 23.02
N THR A 334 -8.79 10.37 22.29
CA THR A 334 -9.32 9.10 22.83
C THR A 334 -8.49 8.57 24.00
N GLU A 335 -7.17 8.55 23.86
CA GLU A 335 -6.28 8.08 24.93
C GLU A 335 -6.46 8.94 26.17
N TYR A 336 -6.45 10.27 26.02
CA TYR A 336 -6.61 11.19 27.13
C TYR A 336 -7.97 11.03 27.83
N ALA A 337 -9.07 10.98 27.08
CA ALA A 337 -10.41 10.77 27.65
C ALA A 337 -10.50 9.45 28.44
N MET A 338 -9.94 8.36 27.91
CA MET A 338 -9.99 7.06 28.56
C MET A 338 -9.14 6.98 29.84
N LEU A 339 -8.06 7.75 29.96
CA LEU A 339 -7.28 7.86 31.21
C LEU A 339 -8.10 8.47 32.36
N HIS A 340 -9.09 9.32 32.05
CA HIS A 340 -9.98 9.94 33.05
C HIS A 340 -11.27 9.15 33.28
N PHE A 341 -11.88 8.62 32.22
CA PHE A 341 -13.18 7.95 32.31
C PHE A 341 -13.08 6.46 32.70
N GLY A 342 -11.94 5.82 32.43
CA GLY A 342 -11.76 4.39 32.69
C GLY A 342 -12.87 3.55 32.05
N LEU A 343 -13.38 2.55 32.78
CA LEU A 343 -14.43 1.65 32.28
C LEU A 343 -15.74 2.36 31.90
N LYS A 344 -16.05 3.52 32.51
CA LYS A 344 -17.27 4.27 32.19
C LYS A 344 -17.25 4.81 30.75
N GLY A 345 -16.06 5.01 30.18
CA GLY A 345 -15.85 5.46 28.79
C GLY A 345 -15.82 4.34 27.75
N LEU A 346 -16.01 3.07 28.15
CA LEU A 346 -15.88 1.91 27.25
C LEU A 346 -16.78 1.98 26.00
N PRO A 347 -18.06 2.38 26.07
CA PRO A 347 -18.89 2.50 24.87
C PRO A 347 -18.31 3.49 23.85
N GLY A 348 -17.82 4.64 24.32
CA GLY A 348 -17.15 5.61 23.46
C GLY A 348 -15.82 5.07 22.90
N LEU A 349 -15.03 4.30 23.67
CA LEU A 349 -13.82 3.66 23.16
C LEU A 349 -14.11 2.68 22.02
N VAL A 350 -15.19 1.90 22.11
CA VAL A 350 -15.63 1.01 21.03
C VAL A 350 -15.91 1.81 19.75
N ASN A 351 -16.62 2.94 19.87
CA ASN A 351 -16.88 3.86 18.76
C ASN A 351 -15.59 4.43 18.17
N SER A 352 -14.67 4.90 19.02
CA SER A 352 -13.36 5.44 18.64
C SER A 352 -12.52 4.39 17.90
N LEU A 353 -12.48 3.16 18.39
CA LEU A 353 -11.70 2.08 17.78
C LEU A 353 -12.24 1.68 16.41
N ALA A 354 -13.56 1.67 16.22
CA ALA A 354 -14.17 1.39 14.93
C ALA A 354 -13.82 2.47 13.86
N ARG A 355 -13.68 3.73 14.28
CA ARG A 355 -13.49 4.89 13.38
C ARG A 355 -12.03 5.30 13.20
N TYR A 356 -11.28 5.47 14.29
CA TYR A 356 -9.88 5.89 14.35
C TYR A 356 -9.00 4.88 15.08
N PRO A 357 -8.82 3.67 14.52
CA PRO A 357 -8.08 2.61 15.18
C PRO A 357 -6.61 2.96 15.44
N GLN A 358 -6.01 3.89 14.68
CA GLN A 358 -4.62 4.30 14.90
C GLN A 358 -4.42 5.02 16.23
N GLU A 359 -5.42 5.81 16.64
CA GLU A 359 -5.39 6.58 17.88
C GLU A 359 -5.92 5.75 19.06
N ALA A 360 -7.00 4.99 18.85
CA ALA A 360 -7.69 4.29 19.92
C ALA A 360 -7.07 2.92 20.30
N LEU A 361 -6.43 2.21 19.37
CA LEU A 361 -5.91 0.86 19.64
C LEU A 361 -4.82 0.81 20.74
N PRO A 362 -3.88 1.77 20.86
CA PRO A 362 -2.87 1.73 21.91
C PRO A 362 -3.46 1.68 23.33
N ILE A 363 -4.51 2.47 23.60
CA ILE A 363 -5.12 2.55 24.93
C ILE A 363 -5.93 1.29 25.27
N THR A 364 -6.39 0.50 24.28
CA THR A 364 -7.09 -0.77 24.54
C THR A 364 -6.20 -1.79 25.23
N ASN A 365 -4.87 -1.65 25.18
CA ASN A 365 -3.93 -2.54 25.87
C ASN A 365 -4.07 -2.50 27.40
N TYR A 366 -4.92 -1.62 27.96
CA TYR A 366 -5.23 -1.55 29.38
C TYR A 366 -6.68 -1.92 29.72
N PHE A 367 -7.48 -2.27 28.71
CA PHE A 367 -8.89 -2.63 28.86
C PHE A 367 -9.15 -4.01 28.26
N ALA A 368 -9.54 -4.95 29.11
CA ALA A 368 -10.05 -6.24 28.69
C ALA A 368 -11.57 -6.15 28.64
N ALA A 369 -12.14 -6.09 27.43
CA ALA A 369 -13.57 -5.98 27.21
C ALA A 369 -13.96 -6.73 25.93
N SER A 370 -15.05 -7.48 25.97
CA SER A 370 -15.50 -8.30 24.85
C SER A 370 -15.94 -7.46 23.64
N GLU A 371 -16.46 -6.28 23.91
CA GLU A 371 -17.01 -5.31 22.96
C GLU A 371 -15.94 -4.69 22.06
N LEU A 372 -14.68 -4.69 22.51
CA LEU A 372 -13.54 -4.23 21.71
C LEU A 372 -13.13 -5.27 20.67
N ALA A 373 -13.41 -6.55 20.91
CA ALA A 373 -12.86 -7.65 20.12
C ALA A 373 -13.19 -7.57 18.61
N PRO A 374 -14.43 -7.25 18.17
CA PRO A 374 -14.74 -7.15 16.74
C PRO A 374 -13.91 -6.08 16.01
N ALA A 375 -13.70 -4.92 16.64
CA ALA A 375 -12.91 -3.84 16.06
C ALA A 375 -11.40 -4.15 16.08
N VAL A 376 -10.90 -4.80 17.14
CA VAL A 376 -9.51 -5.30 17.19
C VAL A 376 -9.28 -6.38 16.11
N ALA A 377 -10.20 -7.32 15.92
CA ALA A 377 -10.07 -8.35 14.87
C ALA A 377 -10.07 -7.76 13.46
N ARG A 378 -10.86 -6.70 13.22
CA ARG A 378 -10.77 -5.94 11.97
C ARG A 378 -9.41 -5.26 11.81
N ALA A 379 -8.87 -4.63 12.86
CA ALA A 379 -7.55 -4.01 12.81
C ALA A 379 -6.45 -5.05 12.53
N PHE A 380 -6.54 -6.21 13.18
CA PHE A 380 -5.67 -7.36 12.94
C PHE A 380 -5.69 -7.83 11.49
N ASN A 381 -6.87 -8.11 10.93
CA ASN A 381 -6.98 -8.68 9.59
C ASN A 381 -6.71 -7.66 8.48
N LYS A 382 -7.21 -6.41 8.62
CA LYS A 382 -7.25 -5.43 7.51
C LYS A 382 -6.17 -4.35 7.59
N LEU A 383 -5.68 -3.99 8.77
CA LEU A 383 -4.83 -2.81 8.97
C LEU A 383 -3.38 -3.21 9.21
N LYS A 384 -2.60 -3.30 8.13
CA LYS A 384 -1.20 -3.75 8.16
C LYS A 384 -0.32 -3.06 9.22
N THR A 385 -0.50 -1.76 9.44
CA THR A 385 0.30 -1.00 10.41
C THR A 385 -0.09 -1.26 11.86
N LEU A 386 -1.33 -1.69 12.10
CA LEU A 386 -1.89 -1.91 13.44
C LEU A 386 -1.99 -3.38 13.82
N ARG A 387 -1.71 -4.29 12.87
CA ARG A 387 -1.85 -5.73 13.04
C ARG A 387 -1.13 -6.26 14.28
N GLU A 388 0.13 -5.88 14.48
CA GLU A 388 0.93 -6.38 15.59
C GLU A 388 0.35 -5.92 16.94
N ASN A 389 -0.11 -4.67 17.02
CA ASN A 389 -0.74 -4.13 18.22
C ASN A 389 -2.07 -4.86 18.50
N ALA A 390 -2.85 -5.12 17.45
CA ALA A 390 -4.10 -5.87 17.56
C ALA A 390 -3.86 -7.33 17.99
N ARG A 391 -2.85 -7.99 17.41
CA ARG A 391 -2.40 -9.34 17.80
C ARG A 391 -1.99 -9.37 19.27
N THR A 392 -1.22 -8.38 19.71
CA THR A 392 -0.78 -8.23 21.11
C THR A 392 -1.99 -8.18 22.04
N TRP A 393 -3.02 -7.38 21.71
CA TRP A 393 -4.24 -7.30 22.53
C TRP A 393 -5.01 -8.64 22.57
N LEU A 394 -5.18 -9.30 21.42
CA LEU A 394 -5.90 -10.58 21.32
C LEU A 394 -5.25 -11.67 22.17
N LEU A 395 -3.91 -11.76 22.16
CA LEU A 395 -3.16 -12.73 22.96
C LEU A 395 -3.07 -12.36 24.44
N LYS A 396 -3.11 -11.06 24.76
CA LYS A 396 -3.10 -10.59 26.14
C LYS A 396 -4.43 -10.84 26.84
N TYR A 397 -5.56 -10.73 26.12
CA TYR A 397 -6.91 -10.88 26.65
C TYR A 397 -7.72 -11.95 25.89
N PRO A 398 -7.28 -13.22 25.90
CA PRO A 398 -7.88 -14.25 25.06
C PRO A 398 -9.33 -14.57 25.46
N GLU A 399 -9.69 -14.55 26.75
CA GLU A 399 -11.07 -14.80 27.18
C GLU A 399 -12.05 -13.74 26.65
N HIS A 400 -11.67 -12.46 26.78
CA HIS A 400 -12.47 -11.34 26.27
C HIS A 400 -12.53 -11.31 24.75
N ALA A 401 -11.40 -11.61 24.09
CA ALA A 401 -11.33 -11.72 22.64
C ALA A 401 -12.26 -12.82 22.11
N LEU A 402 -12.14 -14.05 22.63
CA LEU A 402 -12.94 -15.20 22.18
C LEU A 402 -14.44 -14.95 22.42
N THR A 403 -14.80 -14.42 23.59
CA THR A 403 -16.20 -14.12 23.94
C THR A 403 -16.83 -13.11 22.98
N GLY A 404 -16.10 -12.03 22.65
CA GLY A 404 -16.60 -11.00 21.75
C GLY A 404 -16.62 -11.40 20.27
N LEU A 405 -15.73 -12.32 19.86
CA LEU A 405 -15.61 -12.75 18.47
C LEU A 405 -16.55 -13.89 18.10
N LEU A 406 -16.93 -14.75 19.06
CA LEU A 406 -17.74 -15.93 18.78
C LEU A 406 -19.08 -15.61 18.09
N PRO A 407 -19.86 -14.60 18.53
CA PRO A 407 -21.08 -14.21 17.84
C PRO A 407 -20.85 -13.79 16.39
N SER A 408 -19.78 -13.04 16.12
CA SER A 408 -19.44 -12.59 14.76
C SER A 408 -18.95 -13.76 13.88
N ALA A 409 -18.25 -14.73 14.46
CA ALA A 409 -17.72 -15.89 13.74
C ALA A 409 -18.80 -16.89 13.32
N LEU A 410 -19.85 -17.05 14.13
CA LEU A 410 -20.99 -17.94 13.88
C LEU A 410 -22.19 -17.23 13.23
N GLY A 411 -22.13 -15.90 13.12
CA GLY A 411 -23.17 -15.08 12.49
C GLY A 411 -23.21 -15.15 10.96
N LYS A 412 -23.86 -14.16 10.34
CA LYS A 412 -24.06 -14.08 8.89
C LYS A 412 -22.72 -13.96 8.15
N ALA A 413 -22.65 -14.56 6.97
CA ALA A 413 -21.48 -14.45 6.09
C ALA A 413 -21.24 -13.00 5.68
N GLY A 414 -20.01 -12.52 5.86
CA GLY A 414 -19.61 -11.15 5.58
C GLY A 414 -18.28 -10.79 6.20
N GLU A 415 -17.89 -9.50 6.08
CA GLU A 415 -16.57 -9.03 6.54
C GLU A 415 -16.35 -9.25 8.05
N ALA A 416 -17.38 -9.06 8.88
CA ALA A 416 -17.29 -9.28 10.32
C ALA A 416 -16.96 -10.74 10.66
N GLN A 417 -17.58 -11.69 9.95
CA GLN A 417 -17.30 -13.12 10.11
C GLN A 417 -15.88 -13.47 9.66
N ASP A 418 -15.44 -12.95 8.51
CA ASP A 418 -14.08 -13.21 8.00
C ASP A 418 -13.01 -12.70 8.98
N ASN A 419 -13.18 -11.48 9.50
CA ASN A 419 -12.27 -10.90 10.49
C ASN A 419 -12.27 -11.70 11.80
N ALA A 420 -13.45 -12.08 12.30
CA ALA A 420 -13.57 -12.84 13.54
C ALA A 420 -12.93 -14.23 13.41
N ARG A 421 -13.22 -14.97 12.33
CA ARG A 421 -12.64 -16.30 12.07
C ARG A 421 -11.12 -16.25 11.90
N ALA A 422 -10.58 -15.22 11.24
CA ALA A 422 -9.14 -15.04 11.13
C ALA A 422 -8.48 -14.86 12.50
N ALA A 423 -9.05 -14.00 13.36
CA ALA A 423 -8.56 -13.79 14.72
C ALA A 423 -8.72 -15.04 15.61
N LEU A 424 -9.85 -15.77 15.52
CA LEU A 424 -10.05 -17.02 16.26
C LEU A 424 -9.03 -18.10 15.87
N ARG A 425 -8.72 -18.24 14.59
CA ARG A 425 -7.68 -19.18 14.13
C ARG A 425 -6.31 -18.85 14.69
N MET A 426 -5.93 -17.56 14.65
CA MET A 426 -4.67 -17.11 15.26
C MET A 426 -4.64 -17.47 16.75
N LEU A 427 -5.74 -17.29 17.48
CA LEU A 427 -5.82 -17.70 18.89
C LEU A 427 -5.71 -19.24 19.07
N ILE A 428 -6.33 -20.03 18.19
CA ILE A 428 -6.23 -21.50 18.19
C ILE A 428 -4.79 -21.96 17.94
N GLU A 429 -4.09 -21.35 16.98
CA GLU A 429 -2.68 -21.61 16.67
C GLU A 429 -1.72 -21.23 17.82
N ASN A 430 -2.18 -20.41 18.77
CA ASN A 430 -1.45 -20.03 19.99
C ASN A 430 -2.04 -20.75 21.23
N ASP A 431 -2.51 -21.99 21.07
CA ASP A 431 -2.96 -22.91 22.14
C ASP A 431 -4.22 -22.46 22.92
N HIS A 432 -5.01 -21.52 22.40
CA HIS A 432 -6.27 -21.09 23.05
C HIS A 432 -7.52 -21.88 22.63
N GLN A 433 -7.35 -23.01 21.92
CA GLN A 433 -8.46 -23.89 21.53
C GLN A 433 -9.29 -24.42 22.73
N PRO A 434 -8.70 -24.86 23.86
CA PRO A 434 -9.48 -25.35 25.00
C PRO A 434 -10.36 -24.25 25.61
N LEU A 435 -9.86 -23.01 25.65
CA LEU A 435 -10.61 -21.86 26.16
C LEU A 435 -11.79 -21.50 25.25
N LEU A 436 -11.62 -21.60 23.93
CA LEU A 436 -12.72 -21.41 22.97
C LEU A 436 -13.83 -22.45 23.20
N GLN A 437 -13.48 -23.72 23.42
CA GLN A 437 -14.46 -24.77 23.71
C GLN A 437 -15.17 -24.54 25.04
N GLU A 438 -14.46 -24.07 26.06
CA GLU A 438 -15.06 -23.72 27.35
C GLU A 438 -16.05 -22.56 27.22
N ILE A 439 -15.68 -21.49 26.50
CA ILE A 439 -16.58 -20.36 26.24
C ILE A 439 -17.81 -20.81 25.44
N ALA A 440 -17.64 -21.70 24.45
CA ALA A 440 -18.77 -22.26 23.71
C ALA A 440 -19.75 -23.03 24.62
N ARG A 441 -19.24 -23.80 25.60
CA ARG A 441 -20.08 -24.50 26.58
C ARG A 441 -20.87 -23.56 27.48
N ARG A 442 -20.32 -22.38 27.83
CA ARG A 442 -21.00 -21.38 28.67
C ARG A 442 -22.29 -20.84 28.05
N TYR A 443 -22.49 -20.97 26.73
CA TYR A 443 -23.75 -20.62 26.08
C TYR A 443 -24.89 -21.61 26.41
N ASN A 444 -24.59 -22.77 26.99
CA ASN A 444 -25.56 -23.84 27.29
C ASN A 444 -26.43 -24.25 26.08
N GLN A 445 -25.88 -24.15 24.86
CA GLN A 445 -26.53 -24.52 23.61
C GLN A 445 -25.67 -25.54 22.86
N PRO A 446 -26.18 -26.76 22.58
CA PRO A 446 -25.43 -27.77 21.85
C PRO A 446 -25.06 -27.29 20.43
N GLU A 447 -25.92 -26.50 19.79
CA GLU A 447 -25.71 -25.96 18.44
C GLU A 447 -24.45 -25.09 18.36
N VAL A 448 -24.15 -24.33 19.41
CA VAL A 448 -22.95 -23.48 19.49
C VAL A 448 -21.70 -24.34 19.56
N THR A 449 -21.71 -25.38 20.39
CA THR A 449 -20.59 -26.31 20.54
C THR A 449 -20.35 -27.08 19.25
N ASP A 450 -21.40 -27.55 18.59
CA ASP A 450 -21.33 -28.23 17.30
C ASP A 450 -20.80 -27.32 16.20
N ALA A 451 -21.25 -26.07 16.16
CA ALA A 451 -20.76 -25.08 15.20
C ALA A 451 -19.27 -24.75 15.41
N VAL A 452 -18.81 -24.65 16.66
CA VAL A 452 -17.39 -24.48 16.99
C VAL A 452 -16.58 -25.71 16.57
N ASN A 453 -17.05 -26.92 16.86
CA ASN A 453 -16.39 -28.15 16.43
C ASN A 453 -16.33 -28.27 14.90
N ALA A 454 -17.41 -27.92 14.20
CA ALA A 454 -17.44 -27.87 12.74
C ALA A 454 -16.44 -26.85 12.19
N MET A 455 -16.28 -25.69 12.86
CA MET A 455 -15.27 -24.69 12.50
C MET A 455 -13.84 -25.19 12.73
N LEU A 456 -13.58 -25.91 13.81
CA LEU A 456 -12.28 -26.54 14.10
C LEU A 456 -11.96 -27.68 13.13
N ALA A 457 -12.98 -28.37 12.61
CA ALA A 457 -12.85 -29.45 11.64
C ALA A 457 -12.69 -28.97 10.17
N LEU A 458 -12.78 -27.67 9.90
CA LEU A 458 -12.57 -27.14 8.56
C LEU A 458 -11.14 -27.39 8.09
N ASP A 459 -10.99 -27.90 6.86
CA ASP A 459 -9.68 -28.08 6.24
C ASP A 459 -8.98 -26.70 6.11
N PRO A 460 -7.74 -26.55 6.61
CA PRO A 460 -6.93 -25.35 6.39
C PRO A 460 -6.81 -24.92 4.91
N LEU A 461 -6.96 -25.86 3.96
CA LEU A 461 -6.98 -25.57 2.52
C LEU A 461 -8.24 -24.82 2.07
N ASP A 462 -9.36 -24.90 2.79
CA ASP A 462 -10.57 -24.14 2.47
C ASP A 462 -10.47 -22.65 2.88
N ASN A 463 -9.33 -22.26 3.48
CA ASN A 463 -9.07 -20.88 3.89
C ASN A 463 -8.58 -20.00 2.72
N HIS A 464 -9.46 -19.76 1.76
CA HIS A 464 -9.22 -18.87 0.63
C HIS A 464 -10.28 -17.75 0.59
N PRO A 465 -9.95 -16.56 0.04
CA PRO A 465 -10.93 -15.47 -0.05
C PRO A 465 -12.13 -15.86 -0.91
N THR A 466 -13.33 -15.36 -0.55
CA THR A 466 -14.57 -15.57 -1.30
C THR A 466 -14.49 -15.06 -2.74
N LYS A 467 -13.70 -14.00 -2.97
CA LYS A 467 -13.39 -13.46 -4.29
C LYS A 467 -11.89 -13.57 -4.54
N ILE A 468 -11.49 -14.41 -5.49
CA ILE A 468 -10.08 -14.59 -5.89
C ILE A 468 -9.62 -13.32 -6.62
N PRO A 469 -8.56 -12.63 -6.14
CA PRO A 469 -8.05 -11.44 -6.82
C PRO A 469 -7.50 -11.79 -8.20
N THR A 470 -7.77 -10.94 -9.20
CA THR A 470 -7.18 -11.08 -10.54
C THR A 470 -5.66 -10.94 -10.46
N LEU A 471 -4.96 -11.71 -11.30
CA LEU A 471 -3.51 -11.65 -11.41
C LEU A 471 -3.08 -10.28 -11.98
N PRO A 472 -2.00 -9.67 -11.46
CA PRO A 472 -1.45 -8.45 -12.03
C PRO A 472 -1.02 -8.64 -13.49
N ALA A 473 -1.08 -7.58 -14.31
CA ALA A 473 -0.68 -7.63 -15.72
C ALA A 473 0.77 -8.09 -15.95
N PHE A 474 1.67 -7.91 -14.98
CA PHE A 474 3.05 -8.38 -15.05
C PHE A 474 3.21 -9.89 -14.84
N TYR A 475 2.18 -10.59 -14.33
CA TYR A 475 2.24 -12.02 -14.03
C TYR A 475 2.04 -12.84 -15.31
N GLN A 476 3.14 -13.04 -16.05
CA GLN A 476 3.16 -13.74 -17.34
C GLN A 476 4.04 -15.00 -17.24
N PRO A 477 3.51 -16.11 -16.70
CA PRO A 477 4.31 -17.30 -16.41
C PRO A 477 4.89 -17.97 -17.65
N SER A 478 4.32 -17.73 -18.83
CA SER A 478 4.76 -18.33 -20.11
C SER A 478 6.19 -17.95 -20.52
N ILE A 479 6.76 -16.87 -19.97
CA ILE A 479 8.15 -16.41 -20.23
C ILE A 479 9.10 -16.57 -19.05
N TRP A 480 8.66 -17.21 -17.98
CA TRP A 480 9.48 -17.36 -16.79
C TRP A 480 10.14 -18.72 -16.74
N THR A 481 11.27 -18.80 -16.06
CA THR A 481 11.87 -20.09 -15.72
C THR A 481 10.85 -20.87 -14.87
N ARG A 482 10.47 -22.04 -15.38
CA ARG A 482 9.40 -22.86 -14.80
C ARG A 482 9.96 -23.63 -13.60
N PRO A 483 9.25 -23.69 -12.46
CA PRO A 483 9.56 -24.65 -11.42
C PRO A 483 9.52 -26.08 -11.98
N VAL A 484 10.35 -26.93 -11.40
CA VAL A 484 10.57 -28.30 -11.83
C VAL A 484 10.22 -29.25 -10.71
N LEU A 485 9.51 -30.34 -11.02
CA LEU A 485 9.16 -31.37 -10.05
C LEU A 485 10.40 -32.16 -9.62
N LYS A 486 10.51 -32.47 -8.31
CA LYS A 486 11.61 -33.28 -7.77
C LYS A 486 11.64 -34.71 -8.34
N ALA A 487 10.47 -35.26 -8.63
CA ALA A 487 10.33 -36.68 -8.98
C ALA A 487 10.84 -37.05 -10.38
N ASN A 488 10.72 -36.15 -11.35
CA ASN A 488 10.92 -36.47 -12.76
C ASN A 488 11.59 -35.36 -13.59
N ALA A 489 12.03 -34.28 -12.96
CA ALA A 489 12.63 -33.12 -13.60
C ALA A 489 11.75 -32.46 -14.70
N GLN A 490 10.44 -32.69 -14.71
CA GLN A 490 9.52 -32.05 -15.66
C GLN A 490 9.07 -30.67 -15.16
N SER A 491 8.83 -29.77 -16.12
CA SER A 491 8.41 -28.39 -15.84
C SER A 491 6.92 -28.29 -15.55
N LEU A 492 6.53 -27.34 -14.68
CA LEU A 492 5.12 -27.06 -14.42
C LEU A 492 4.43 -26.43 -15.65
N PRO A 493 3.23 -26.89 -16.05
CA PRO A 493 2.47 -26.31 -17.15
C PRO A 493 1.89 -24.94 -16.78
N ASP A 494 1.47 -24.15 -17.78
CA ASP A 494 0.93 -22.79 -17.59
C ASP A 494 -0.30 -22.77 -16.68
N SER A 495 -1.18 -23.76 -16.80
CA SER A 495 -2.35 -23.91 -15.93
C SER A 495 -1.96 -23.98 -14.45
N THR A 496 -0.90 -24.72 -14.12
CA THR A 496 -0.35 -24.82 -12.76
C THR A 496 0.22 -23.50 -12.27
N LEU A 497 0.93 -22.77 -13.13
CA LEU A 497 1.53 -21.49 -12.77
C LEU A 497 0.45 -20.43 -12.52
N LEU A 498 -0.66 -20.46 -13.26
CA LEU A 498 -1.82 -19.62 -12.96
C LEU A 498 -2.40 -19.92 -11.57
N ARG A 499 -2.59 -21.20 -11.21
CA ARG A 499 -3.08 -21.60 -9.86
C ARG A 499 -2.11 -21.21 -8.76
N LEU A 500 -0.80 -21.34 -9.00
CA LEU A 500 0.23 -20.88 -8.09
C LEU A 500 0.17 -19.36 -7.90
N GLY A 501 -0.03 -18.62 -8.98
CA GLY A 501 -0.27 -17.18 -8.94
C GLY A 501 -1.49 -16.82 -8.09
N GLU A 502 -2.62 -17.52 -8.27
CA GLU A 502 -3.83 -17.32 -7.47
C GLU A 502 -3.55 -17.52 -5.97
N MET A 503 -2.87 -18.61 -5.59
CA MET A 503 -2.48 -18.87 -4.19
C MET A 503 -1.54 -17.79 -3.63
N LEU A 504 -0.65 -17.23 -4.46
CA LEU A 504 0.25 -16.13 -4.08
C LEU A 504 -0.50 -14.81 -3.83
N ARG A 505 -1.75 -14.69 -4.29
CA ARG A 505 -2.61 -13.53 -4.05
C ARG A 505 -3.45 -13.66 -2.78
N PHE A 506 -3.50 -14.84 -2.16
CA PHE A 506 -4.19 -15.01 -0.89
C PHE A 506 -3.50 -14.18 0.20
N PRO A 507 -4.23 -13.68 1.22
CA PRO A 507 -3.60 -13.04 2.36
C PRO A 507 -2.62 -14.00 3.05
N GLN A 508 -1.33 -13.69 3.03
CA GLN A 508 -0.23 -14.52 3.58
C GLN A 508 0.46 -13.85 4.77
N GLU A 509 -0.32 -13.20 5.65
CA GLU A 509 0.27 -12.24 6.60
C GLU A 509 0.73 -12.86 7.92
N GLU A 510 0.30 -14.08 8.26
CA GLU A 510 0.78 -14.85 9.42
C GLU A 510 1.38 -16.21 9.03
N ALA A 511 0.61 -17.04 8.33
CA ALA A 511 1.05 -18.33 7.83
C ALA A 511 0.96 -18.40 6.30
N LEU A 512 1.85 -19.19 5.70
CA LEU A 512 1.73 -19.52 4.28
C LEU A 512 0.49 -20.38 4.08
N TYR A 513 -0.28 -20.07 3.03
CA TYR A 513 -1.40 -20.91 2.64
C TYR A 513 -0.94 -22.36 2.49
N PRO A 514 -1.59 -23.36 3.13
CA PRO A 514 -1.08 -24.73 3.16
C PRO A 514 -0.86 -25.35 1.77
N GLY A 515 -1.63 -24.92 0.76
CA GLY A 515 -1.42 -25.32 -0.63
C GLY A 515 -0.05 -24.92 -1.19
N LEU A 516 0.52 -23.80 -0.75
CA LEU A 516 1.89 -23.39 -1.13
C LEU A 516 2.94 -24.28 -0.50
N LEU A 517 2.71 -24.79 0.71
CA LEU A 517 3.61 -25.75 1.37
C LEU A 517 3.63 -27.08 0.62
N GLN A 518 2.49 -27.52 0.07
CA GLN A 518 2.43 -28.72 -0.78
C GLN A 518 3.20 -28.54 -2.10
N VAL A 519 3.08 -27.38 -2.75
CA VAL A 519 3.88 -27.07 -3.96
C VAL A 519 5.38 -26.99 -3.62
N LYS A 520 5.73 -26.39 -2.48
CA LYS A 520 7.11 -26.34 -1.97
C LYS A 520 7.69 -27.74 -1.75
N ALA A 521 6.89 -28.68 -1.25
CA ALA A 521 7.31 -30.06 -1.07
C ALA A 521 7.58 -30.77 -2.41
N ALA A 522 6.74 -30.52 -3.42
CA ALA A 522 6.79 -31.22 -4.71
C ALA A 522 7.87 -30.73 -5.70
N CYS A 523 8.24 -29.45 -5.67
CA CYS A 523 9.21 -28.86 -6.62
C CYS A 523 10.62 -28.74 -6.03
N THR A 524 11.66 -28.69 -6.88
CA THR A 524 13.04 -28.49 -6.45
C THR A 524 13.24 -27.10 -5.85
N ALA A 525 14.07 -26.98 -4.81
CA ALA A 525 14.29 -25.72 -4.11
C ALA A 525 14.89 -24.63 -5.03
N ASP A 526 15.81 -25.02 -5.93
CA ASP A 526 16.49 -24.09 -6.84
C ASP A 526 15.53 -23.53 -7.90
N SER A 527 14.70 -24.38 -8.51
CA SER A 527 13.74 -23.93 -9.52
C SER A 527 12.63 -23.04 -8.93
N LEU A 528 12.21 -23.32 -7.69
CA LEU A 528 11.29 -22.44 -6.95
C LEU A 528 11.94 -21.11 -6.59
N ALA A 529 13.21 -21.11 -6.18
CA ALA A 529 13.93 -19.89 -5.86
C ALA A 529 13.98 -18.97 -7.08
N GLU A 530 14.40 -19.48 -8.24
CA GLU A 530 14.42 -18.72 -9.49
C GLU A 530 13.04 -18.18 -9.88
N PHE A 531 12.00 -19.03 -9.79
CA PHE A 531 10.63 -18.60 -10.06
C PHE A 531 10.17 -17.47 -9.11
N THR A 532 10.46 -17.57 -7.82
CA THR A 532 10.10 -16.52 -6.86
C THR A 532 10.81 -15.20 -7.10
N TRP A 533 12.05 -15.23 -7.59
CA TRP A 533 12.77 -14.02 -7.96
C TRP A 533 12.08 -13.27 -9.11
N ILE A 534 11.53 -14.02 -10.08
CA ILE A 534 10.86 -13.46 -11.25
C ILE A 534 9.43 -12.98 -10.90
N CYS A 535 8.75 -13.63 -9.97
CA CYS A 535 7.39 -13.27 -9.53
C CYS A 535 7.30 -11.96 -8.71
N LEU A 536 8.43 -11.37 -8.29
CA LEU A 536 8.44 -10.15 -7.48
C LEU A 536 8.33 -8.88 -8.35
N PRO A 537 7.50 -7.89 -7.97
CA PRO A 537 7.32 -6.70 -8.79
C PRO A 537 8.64 -5.92 -9.00
N PRO A 538 8.89 -5.40 -10.21
CA PRO A 538 10.03 -4.53 -10.49
C PRO A 538 9.92 -3.25 -9.64
N GLY A 539 11.01 -2.82 -8.99
CA GLY A 539 11.06 -1.55 -8.22
C GLY A 539 11.23 -1.63 -6.69
N ARG A 540 11.62 -2.77 -6.11
CA ARG A 540 12.10 -2.82 -4.70
C ARG A 540 13.62 -2.98 -4.63
N PRO A 541 14.34 -2.18 -3.79
CA PRO A 541 15.79 -2.28 -3.64
C PRO A 541 16.28 -3.70 -3.28
N LEU A 542 17.42 -4.11 -3.84
CA LEU A 542 18.09 -5.40 -3.64
C LEU A 542 18.21 -5.81 -2.16
N ALA A 543 18.43 -4.87 -1.25
CA ALA A 543 18.57 -5.11 0.19
C ALA A 543 17.27 -5.58 0.88
N HIS A 544 16.09 -5.17 0.38
CA HIS A 544 14.80 -5.61 0.93
C HIS A 544 14.28 -6.92 0.30
N ARG A 545 14.86 -7.35 -0.83
CA ARG A 545 14.51 -8.62 -1.49
C ARG A 545 15.03 -9.83 -0.70
N ARG A 546 16.21 -9.74 -0.07
CA ARG A 546 16.77 -10.81 0.78
C ARG A 546 15.91 -11.13 2.01
N LYS A 547 15.28 -10.13 2.65
CA LYS A 547 14.45 -10.35 3.86
C LYS A 547 13.07 -10.99 3.58
N LYS A 548 12.52 -10.81 2.38
CA LYS A 548 11.17 -11.34 2.03
C LYS A 548 11.22 -12.68 1.28
N ALA A 549 12.24 -12.91 0.45
CA ALA A 549 12.46 -14.19 -0.24
C ALA A 549 12.72 -15.34 0.75
N GLY A 550 13.30 -15.05 1.91
CA GLY A 550 13.53 -16.03 2.98
C GLY A 550 12.27 -16.48 3.74
N ARG A 551 11.10 -15.85 3.54
CA ARG A 551 9.87 -16.20 4.28
C ARG A 551 8.76 -16.83 3.44
N SER A 552 8.82 -16.74 2.10
CA SER A 552 7.66 -17.12 1.28
C SER A 552 7.79 -18.51 0.64
N LEU A 553 8.97 -18.93 0.16
CA LEU A 553 9.12 -20.23 -0.53
C LEU A 553 10.53 -20.86 -0.44
N ARG A 554 11.50 -20.25 0.27
CA ARG A 554 12.75 -20.93 0.66
C ARG A 554 12.50 -21.84 1.85
#